data_AF-A0A2A4TW02-F1
#
_entry.id   AF-A0A2A4TW02-F1
#
_cell.length_a   1.000
_cell.length_b   1.000
_cell.length_c   1.000
_cell.angle_alpha   90.00
_cell.angle_beta   90.00
_cell.angle_gamma   90.00
#
_symmetry.space_group_name_H-M   'P 1'
#
loop_
_entity.id
_entity.type
_entity.pdbx_description
1 polymer ?
#
loop_
_entity_poly.entity_id
_entity_poly.type
_entity_poly.pdbx_seq_one_letter_code
_entity_poly.pdbx_strand_id
1 'polypeptide(L)'
;MGTALSLLAECIQAAAADSFAPRKSLFEALLAQKTYLLDAETKDSCDGSELNLWAEEDSDLGGIWVPLFSTAESAMGYAQSLQTEDALRCVSQAPGRVFELLTAIPRIAGVRLDPPGEEVAGLEWSELRALSEGRLPDEGPHLYDLPDGPFPMPSGLRGRFGQLEASRVGFKGRQVVFPDEAPLALEDFRRWVRLTLDDHEEAWTPCRHFAALMRRKASFDHDPQLETELIAALIEFEMYGDAEAVCGRLVLEPGRAGFSLGQLARIYRRSGRLDECLRICEEGLLDYPDEAALYRNLTLGRAELEDLEGAREAARGGLERFPLDATLRRFV
;
A
#
# COMPACT_ATOMS: atom_id res chain seq x y z
N MET A 1 -16.09 -37.26 6.95
CA MET A 1 -14.85 -37.12 7.74
C MET A 1 -14.49 -35.65 7.70
N GLY A 2 -14.58 -34.93 8.82
CA GLY A 2 -14.17 -33.52 8.85
C GLY A 2 -12.65 -33.47 8.70
N THR A 3 -12.16 -32.93 7.60
CA THR A 3 -10.75 -32.55 7.44
C THR A 3 -10.45 -31.50 8.51
N ALA A 4 -9.52 -31.81 9.42
CA ALA A 4 -9.00 -30.80 10.33
C ALA A 4 -8.45 -29.65 9.48
N LEU A 5 -8.93 -28.44 9.73
CA LEU A 5 -8.40 -27.24 9.09
C LEU A 5 -6.93 -27.09 9.50
N SER A 6 -6.10 -26.57 8.60
CA SER A 6 -4.75 -26.20 8.99
C SER A 6 -4.84 -25.11 10.07
N LEU A 7 -3.86 -25.05 10.97
CA LEU A 7 -3.79 -23.98 11.97
C LEU A 7 -3.84 -22.59 11.30
N LEU A 8 -3.25 -22.46 10.10
CA LEU A 8 -3.31 -21.21 9.34
C LEU A 8 -4.74 -20.86 8.91
N ALA A 9 -5.51 -21.81 8.38
CA ALA A 9 -6.90 -21.58 7.98
C ALA A 9 -7.78 -21.15 9.17
N GLU A 10 -7.59 -21.76 10.34
CA GLU A 10 -8.28 -21.35 11.57
C GLU A 10 -7.91 -19.92 11.99
N CYS A 11 -6.62 -19.55 11.91
CA CYS A 11 -6.19 -18.18 12.22
C CYS A 11 -6.76 -17.16 11.22
N ILE A 12 -6.81 -17.49 9.92
CA ILE A 12 -7.37 -16.62 8.89
C ILE A 12 -8.87 -16.40 9.15
N GLN A 13 -9.62 -17.45 9.43
CA GLN A 13 -11.05 -17.34 9.76
C GLN A 13 -11.28 -16.48 11.00
N ALA A 14 -10.45 -16.63 12.04
CA ALA A 14 -10.54 -15.80 13.24
C ALA A 14 -10.27 -14.31 12.92
N ALA A 15 -9.27 -14.02 12.08
CA ALA A 15 -8.95 -12.65 11.66
C ALA A 15 -10.02 -12.02 10.76
N ALA A 16 -10.69 -12.82 9.93
CA ALA A 16 -11.80 -12.36 9.10
C ALA A 16 -13.06 -12.05 9.95
N ALA A 17 -13.29 -12.82 11.02
CA ALA A 17 -14.43 -12.64 11.90
C ALA A 17 -14.30 -11.41 12.84
N ASP A 18 -13.08 -10.98 13.15
CA ASP A 18 -12.83 -9.80 14.00
C ASP A 18 -11.52 -9.11 13.60
N SER A 19 -11.63 -7.96 12.92
CA SER A 19 -10.47 -7.20 12.44
C SER A 19 -9.63 -6.57 13.56
N PHE A 20 -10.17 -6.48 14.77
CA PHE A 20 -9.46 -5.97 15.95
C PHE A 20 -8.86 -7.08 16.81
N ALA A 21 -9.15 -8.35 16.51
CA ALA A 21 -8.53 -9.45 17.23
C ALA A 21 -7.00 -9.43 17.05
N PRO A 22 -6.24 -9.81 18.10
CA PRO A 22 -4.80 -10.00 17.97
C PRO A 22 -4.47 -10.98 16.85
N ARG A 23 -3.49 -10.63 16.02
CA ARG A 23 -3.08 -11.38 14.83
C ARG A 23 -1.78 -12.14 15.01
N LYS A 24 -1.22 -12.16 16.21
CA LYS A 24 0.07 -12.78 16.49
C LYS A 24 0.11 -14.23 16.02
N SER A 25 -0.92 -15.01 16.35
CA SER A 25 -1.04 -16.40 15.94
C SER A 25 -1.16 -16.56 14.42
N LEU A 26 -1.85 -15.62 13.75
CA LEU A 26 -1.93 -15.58 12.29
C LEU A 26 -0.56 -15.33 11.67
N PHE A 27 0.18 -14.33 12.14
CA PHE A 27 1.51 -14.00 11.65
C PHE A 27 2.51 -15.14 11.89
N GLU A 28 2.50 -15.76 13.08
CA GLU A 28 3.30 -16.94 13.38
C GLU A 28 2.94 -18.12 12.46
N ALA A 29 1.66 -18.34 12.20
CA ALA A 29 1.20 -19.38 11.28
C ALA A 29 1.64 -19.12 9.83
N LEU A 30 1.58 -17.88 9.36
CA LEU A 30 2.02 -17.46 8.02
C LEU A 30 3.52 -17.66 7.81
N LEU A 31 4.34 -17.47 8.85
CA LEU A 31 5.78 -17.72 8.79
C LEU A 31 6.16 -19.19 8.95
N ALA A 32 5.32 -19.99 9.60
CA ALA A 32 5.61 -21.40 9.89
C ALA A 32 5.04 -22.38 8.86
N GLN A 33 4.00 -21.99 8.11
CA GLN A 33 3.28 -22.89 7.22
C GLN A 33 3.49 -22.54 5.75
N LYS A 34 3.32 -23.56 4.92
CA LYS A 34 3.35 -23.45 3.47
C LYS A 34 2.13 -22.65 3.01
N THR A 35 2.33 -21.75 2.06
CA THR A 35 1.25 -20.97 1.46
C THR A 35 1.19 -21.22 -0.05
N TYR A 36 0.07 -20.84 -0.66
CA TYR A 36 -0.20 -21.07 -2.06
C TYR A 36 -0.62 -19.78 -2.73
N LEU A 37 -0.18 -19.60 -3.98
CA LEU A 37 -0.52 -18.48 -4.85
C LEU A 37 -1.13 -19.02 -6.14
N LEU A 38 -1.77 -18.12 -6.89
CA LEU A 38 -2.20 -18.38 -8.25
C LEU A 38 -1.22 -17.73 -9.22
N ASP A 39 -0.77 -18.52 -10.18
CA ASP A 39 0.14 -18.12 -11.24
C ASP A 39 -0.61 -18.24 -12.58
N ALA A 40 -0.66 -17.14 -13.32
CA ALA A 40 -1.31 -17.07 -14.62
C ALA A 40 -0.31 -17.52 -15.69
N GLU A 41 -0.60 -18.63 -16.37
CA GLU A 41 0.24 -19.08 -17.47
C GLU A 41 0.18 -18.08 -18.64
N THR A 42 1.22 -17.25 -18.78
CA THR A 42 1.40 -16.45 -19.99
C THR A 42 2.00 -17.32 -21.08
N LYS A 43 1.43 -17.25 -22.29
CA LYS A 43 1.85 -18.04 -23.46
C LYS A 43 3.32 -17.81 -23.88
N ASP A 44 3.95 -16.75 -23.37
CA ASP A 44 5.29 -16.31 -23.77
C ASP A 44 6.38 -16.56 -22.72
N SER A 45 6.06 -17.05 -21.51
CA SER A 45 7.07 -17.36 -20.49
C SER A 45 7.80 -18.68 -20.79
N CYS A 46 8.91 -18.59 -21.54
CA CYS A 46 9.75 -19.75 -21.87
C CYS A 46 10.75 -20.14 -20.77
N ASP A 47 10.99 -19.28 -19.78
CA ASP A 47 11.85 -19.57 -18.63
C ASP A 47 10.99 -19.73 -17.38
N GLY A 48 10.86 -20.96 -16.88
CA GLY A 48 10.06 -21.31 -15.69
C GLY A 48 10.56 -20.72 -14.36
N SER A 49 11.34 -19.63 -14.41
CA SER A 49 11.87 -18.88 -13.28
C SER A 49 11.08 -17.62 -12.93
N GLU A 50 10.22 -17.11 -13.81
CA GLU A 50 9.38 -15.94 -13.54
C GLU A 50 7.95 -16.37 -13.16
N LEU A 51 7.51 -15.96 -11.95
CA LEU A 51 6.13 -16.16 -11.50
C LEU A 51 5.28 -15.01 -12.01
N ASN A 52 4.25 -15.32 -12.79
CA ASN A 52 3.25 -14.39 -13.30
C ASN A 52 2.04 -14.42 -12.39
N LEU A 53 2.18 -13.84 -11.20
CA LEU A 53 1.15 -13.94 -10.17
C LEU A 53 -0.15 -13.29 -10.61
N TRP A 54 -1.26 -14.03 -10.42
CA TRP A 54 -2.59 -13.46 -10.60
C TRP A 54 -2.91 -12.54 -9.43
N ALA A 55 -3.49 -11.38 -9.73
CA ALA A 55 -3.83 -10.37 -8.76
C ALA A 55 -5.05 -9.56 -9.20
N GLU A 56 -5.73 -8.94 -8.23
CA GLU A 56 -6.88 -8.08 -8.46
C GLU A 56 -6.45 -6.62 -8.33
N GLU A 57 -6.86 -5.80 -9.30
CA GLU A 57 -6.76 -4.35 -9.16
C GLU A 57 -7.89 -3.83 -8.28
N ASP A 58 -7.53 -2.98 -7.34
CA ASP A 58 -8.45 -2.25 -6.49
C ASP A 58 -9.26 -1.24 -7.31
N SER A 59 -10.58 -1.40 -7.35
CA SER A 59 -11.44 -0.53 -8.16
C SER A 59 -11.41 0.93 -7.70
N ASP A 60 -11.18 1.17 -6.40
CA ASP A 60 -11.26 2.49 -5.81
C ASP A 60 -9.92 3.20 -5.85
N LEU A 61 -8.83 2.50 -5.51
CA LEU A 61 -7.51 3.10 -5.32
C LEU A 61 -6.46 2.61 -6.31
N GLY A 62 -6.71 1.53 -7.05
CA GLY A 62 -5.84 1.00 -8.09
C GLY A 62 -4.65 0.20 -7.56
N GLY A 63 -4.43 0.06 -6.26
CA GLY A 63 -3.45 -0.88 -5.74
C GLY A 63 -3.74 -2.32 -6.18
N ILE A 64 -2.72 -3.16 -6.17
CA ILE A 64 -2.83 -4.58 -6.53
C ILE A 64 -2.97 -5.41 -5.26
N TRP A 65 -3.95 -6.30 -5.24
CA TRP A 65 -4.18 -7.27 -4.16
C TRP A 65 -3.92 -8.68 -4.66
N VAL A 66 -3.00 -9.39 -4.02
CA VAL A 66 -2.67 -10.77 -4.40
C VAL A 66 -3.38 -11.75 -3.47
N PRO A 67 -4.16 -12.71 -3.98
CA PRO A 67 -4.71 -13.78 -3.17
C PRO A 67 -3.60 -14.73 -2.67
N LEU A 68 -3.61 -15.02 -1.36
CA LEU A 68 -2.73 -15.98 -0.72
C LEU A 68 -3.56 -17.01 0.03
N PHE A 69 -3.30 -18.28 -0.22
CA PHE A 69 -4.13 -19.37 0.31
C PHE A 69 -3.37 -20.23 1.32
N SER A 70 -4.10 -20.71 2.32
CA SER A 70 -3.57 -21.65 3.32
C SER A 70 -3.50 -23.08 2.81
N THR A 71 -4.26 -23.43 1.76
CA THR A 71 -4.29 -24.76 1.16
C THR A 71 -4.33 -24.69 -0.37
N ALA A 72 -3.87 -25.76 -1.03
CA ALA A 72 -3.95 -25.88 -2.48
C ALA A 72 -5.41 -25.99 -2.94
N GLU A 73 -6.25 -26.67 -2.15
CA GLU A 73 -7.67 -26.85 -2.41
C GLU A 73 -8.41 -25.51 -2.41
N SER A 74 -8.15 -24.63 -1.43
CA SER A 74 -8.70 -23.27 -1.39
C SER A 74 -8.28 -22.47 -2.64
N ALA A 75 -7.00 -22.51 -3.00
CA ALA A 75 -6.48 -21.82 -4.19
C ALA A 75 -7.17 -22.30 -5.47
N MET A 76 -7.26 -23.62 -5.67
CA MET A 76 -7.90 -24.19 -6.87
C MET A 76 -9.41 -23.95 -6.88
N GLY A 77 -10.07 -23.98 -5.73
CA GLY A 77 -11.50 -23.65 -5.61
C GLY A 77 -11.78 -22.20 -5.98
N TYR A 78 -10.96 -21.27 -5.50
CA TYR A 78 -11.06 -19.86 -5.88
C TYR A 78 -10.76 -19.65 -7.36
N ALA A 79 -9.70 -20.26 -7.90
CA ALA A 79 -9.37 -20.19 -9.33
C ALA A 79 -10.51 -20.64 -10.24
N GLN A 80 -11.28 -21.67 -9.85
CA GLN A 80 -12.45 -22.14 -10.59
C GLN A 80 -13.65 -21.18 -10.53
N SER A 81 -13.71 -20.33 -9.51
CA SER A 81 -14.76 -19.32 -9.36
C SER A 81 -14.51 -18.06 -10.17
N LEU A 82 -13.24 -17.81 -10.54
CA LEU A 82 -12.85 -16.64 -11.31
C LEU A 82 -13.34 -16.75 -12.76
N GLN A 83 -13.90 -15.65 -13.25
CA GLN A 83 -14.24 -15.49 -14.67
C GLN A 83 -13.05 -14.89 -15.41
N THR A 84 -11.97 -15.67 -15.56
CA THR A 84 -10.77 -15.27 -16.32
C THR A 84 -10.55 -16.17 -17.54
N GLU A 85 -9.94 -15.61 -18.59
CA GLU A 85 -9.50 -16.35 -19.78
C GLU A 85 -8.15 -17.05 -19.55
N ASP A 86 -7.41 -16.64 -18.51
CA ASP A 86 -6.09 -17.17 -18.20
C ASP A 86 -6.17 -18.56 -17.58
N ALA A 87 -5.24 -19.44 -17.98
CA ALA A 87 -5.06 -20.70 -17.29
C ALA A 87 -4.30 -20.46 -15.97
N LEU A 88 -5.01 -20.60 -14.85
CA LEU A 88 -4.43 -20.43 -13.53
C LEU A 88 -3.89 -21.75 -12.99
N ARG A 89 -2.65 -21.74 -12.50
CA ARG A 89 -2.04 -22.85 -11.78
C ARG A 89 -1.77 -22.47 -10.32
N CYS A 90 -1.96 -23.43 -9.43
CA CYS A 90 -1.62 -23.27 -8.02
C CYS A 90 -0.12 -23.54 -7.82
N VAL A 91 0.59 -22.55 -7.28
CA VAL A 91 2.02 -22.65 -6.98
C VAL A 91 2.21 -22.49 -5.49
N SER A 92 3.00 -23.39 -4.91
CA SER A 92 3.25 -23.40 -3.48
C SER A 92 4.57 -22.75 -3.14
N GLN A 93 4.61 -21.95 -2.07
CA GLN A 93 5.81 -21.27 -1.61
C GLN A 93 6.29 -21.83 -0.27
N ALA A 94 7.61 -21.79 -0.06
CA ALA A 94 8.18 -22.12 1.24
C ALA A 94 7.69 -21.11 2.30
N PRO A 95 7.57 -21.51 3.58
CA PRO A 95 7.15 -20.60 4.65
C PRO A 95 8.02 -19.34 4.69
N GLY A 96 7.39 -18.18 4.85
CA GLY A 96 8.04 -16.86 4.85
C GLY A 96 8.51 -16.33 3.49
N ARG A 97 8.97 -17.20 2.58
CA ARG A 97 9.57 -16.78 1.28
C ARG A 97 8.59 -16.03 0.38
N VAL A 98 7.30 -16.32 0.51
CA VAL A 98 6.25 -15.68 -0.30
C VAL A 98 6.24 -14.16 -0.13
N PHE A 99 6.52 -13.66 1.07
CA PHE A 99 6.40 -12.22 1.36
C PHE A 99 7.53 -11.41 0.69
N GLU A 100 8.73 -11.97 0.60
CA GLU A 100 9.82 -11.34 -0.16
C GLU A 100 9.45 -11.18 -1.64
N LEU A 101 8.85 -12.22 -2.26
CA LEU A 101 8.39 -12.17 -3.64
C LEU A 101 7.32 -11.09 -3.85
N LEU A 102 6.34 -11.03 -2.94
CA LEU A 102 5.23 -10.09 -3.03
C LEU A 102 5.69 -8.63 -2.89
N THR A 103 6.69 -8.35 -2.05
CA THR A 103 7.19 -6.97 -1.86
C THR A 103 7.88 -6.39 -3.09
N ALA A 104 8.26 -7.21 -4.07
CA ALA A 104 8.84 -6.76 -5.33
C ALA A 104 7.79 -6.40 -6.40
N ILE A 105 6.51 -6.73 -6.18
CA ILE A 105 5.45 -6.51 -7.16
C ILE A 105 5.13 -5.01 -7.24
N PRO A 106 5.20 -4.39 -8.44
CA PRO A 106 4.76 -3.01 -8.62
C PRO A 106 3.30 -2.82 -8.20
N ARG A 107 2.99 -1.69 -7.57
CA ARG A 107 1.64 -1.32 -7.11
C ARG A 107 1.01 -2.26 -6.07
N ILE A 108 1.76 -3.18 -5.45
CA ILE A 108 1.21 -4.07 -4.41
C ILE A 108 0.67 -3.25 -3.22
N ALA A 109 -0.64 -3.32 -3.00
CA ALA A 109 -1.29 -2.76 -1.82
C ALA A 109 -1.25 -3.76 -0.67
N GLY A 110 -1.52 -5.03 -0.96
CA GLY A 110 -1.60 -6.04 0.05
C GLY A 110 -1.90 -7.44 -0.47
N VAL A 111 -2.25 -8.31 0.46
CA VAL A 111 -2.64 -9.70 0.20
C VAL A 111 -4.03 -9.95 0.78
N ARG A 112 -4.83 -10.72 0.06
CA ARG A 112 -6.12 -11.25 0.55
C ARG A 112 -5.93 -12.71 0.98
N LEU A 113 -6.24 -13.04 2.23
CA LEU A 113 -6.00 -14.36 2.80
C LEU A 113 -7.22 -15.28 2.62
N ASP A 114 -7.03 -16.39 1.89
CA ASP A 114 -8.06 -17.38 1.53
C ASP A 114 -9.40 -16.74 1.09
N PRO A 115 -9.46 -15.82 0.10
CA PRO A 115 -10.69 -15.13 -0.26
C PRO A 115 -11.78 -16.11 -0.75
N PRO A 116 -12.96 -16.23 -0.10
CA PRO A 116 -14.10 -16.95 -0.67
C PRO A 116 -15.37 -16.07 -0.74
N GLY A 117 -15.25 -14.74 -0.57
CA GLY A 117 -16.36 -13.78 -0.46
C GLY A 117 -15.93 -12.35 -0.14
N GLU A 118 -16.83 -11.51 0.39
CA GLU A 118 -16.59 -10.07 0.69
C GLU A 118 -15.83 -9.82 2.01
N GLU A 119 -15.92 -10.72 2.99
CA GLU A 119 -15.25 -10.60 4.29
C GLU A 119 -13.94 -11.40 4.30
N VAL A 120 -12.89 -10.80 3.74
CA VAL A 120 -11.57 -11.43 3.62
C VAL A 120 -10.57 -10.74 4.52
N ALA A 121 -9.86 -11.51 5.34
CA ALA A 121 -8.72 -10.98 6.09
C ALA A 121 -7.61 -10.54 5.13
N GLY A 122 -7.10 -9.34 5.33
CA GLY A 122 -6.03 -8.77 4.52
C GLY A 122 -4.69 -8.76 5.25
N LEU A 123 -3.61 -8.63 4.48
CA LEU A 123 -2.33 -8.12 4.97
C LEU A 123 -1.96 -6.89 4.13
N GLU A 124 -1.75 -5.77 4.79
CA GLU A 124 -1.32 -4.53 4.14
C GLU A 124 0.20 -4.52 3.90
N TRP A 125 0.69 -3.57 3.11
CA TRP A 125 2.13 -3.43 2.80
C TRP A 125 3.05 -3.52 4.04
N SER A 126 2.71 -2.83 5.14
CA SER A 126 3.57 -2.79 6.34
C SER A 126 3.69 -4.16 7.01
N GLU A 127 2.59 -4.93 7.01
CA GLU A 127 2.55 -6.29 7.51
C GLU A 127 3.34 -7.23 6.58
N LEU A 128 3.16 -7.11 5.26
CA LEU A 128 3.93 -7.86 4.27
C LEU A 128 5.43 -7.61 4.40
N ARG A 129 5.83 -6.34 4.58
CA ARG A 129 7.22 -5.96 4.75
C ARG A 129 7.82 -6.58 6.01
N ALA A 130 7.14 -6.48 7.15
CA ALA A 130 7.61 -7.10 8.38
C ALA A 130 7.77 -8.62 8.23
N LEU A 131 6.79 -9.30 7.61
CA LEU A 131 6.84 -10.74 7.36
C LEU A 131 7.96 -11.15 6.39
N SER A 132 8.25 -10.32 5.37
CA SER A 132 9.37 -10.54 4.44
C SER A 132 10.74 -10.50 5.13
N GLU A 133 10.83 -9.78 6.25
CA GLU A 133 12.03 -9.69 7.09
C GLU A 133 12.03 -10.73 8.22
N GLY A 134 11.06 -11.65 8.23
CA GLY A 134 10.89 -12.66 9.28
C GLY A 134 10.48 -12.08 10.64
N ARG A 135 9.93 -10.86 10.66
CA ARG A 135 9.45 -10.18 11.87
C ARG A 135 7.93 -10.29 11.99
N LEU A 136 7.43 -10.24 13.22
CA LEU A 136 5.99 -10.13 13.46
C LEU A 136 5.57 -8.66 13.32
N PRO A 137 4.50 -8.36 12.55
CA PRO A 137 3.90 -7.03 12.52
C PRO A 137 3.34 -6.58 13.88
N ASP A 138 3.03 -5.29 13.99
CA ASP A 138 2.46 -4.71 15.22
C ASP A 138 0.98 -5.13 15.45
N GLU A 139 0.65 -5.37 16.71
CA GLU A 139 -0.67 -5.81 17.18
C GLU A 139 -1.56 -4.60 17.50
N GLY A 140 -2.08 -3.89 16.50
CA GLY A 140 -3.06 -2.84 16.79
C GLY A 140 -3.47 -2.04 15.57
N PRO A 141 -4.53 -1.23 15.70
CA PRO A 141 -4.82 -0.24 14.70
C PRO A 141 -3.70 0.82 14.69
N HIS A 142 -3.21 1.14 13.50
CA HIS A 142 -2.25 2.22 13.32
C HIS A 142 -2.99 3.54 13.25
N LEU A 143 -2.53 4.52 14.02
CA LEU A 143 -3.11 5.87 14.09
C LEU A 143 -2.18 6.84 13.37
N TYR A 144 -2.73 7.56 12.41
CA TYR A 144 -2.02 8.50 11.58
C TYR A 144 -2.53 9.92 11.78
N ASP A 145 -1.59 10.85 11.79
CA ASP A 145 -1.81 12.27 11.63
C ASP A 145 -1.23 12.69 10.27
N LEU A 146 -1.89 13.64 9.57
CA LEU A 146 -1.28 14.23 8.39
C LEU A 146 -0.20 15.25 8.79
N PRO A 147 0.81 15.49 7.94
CA PRO A 147 1.97 16.31 8.28
C PRO A 147 1.65 17.75 8.70
N ASP A 148 0.59 18.34 8.14
CA ASP A 148 0.18 19.72 8.40
C ASP A 148 -0.92 19.85 9.47
N GLY A 149 -1.15 18.77 10.23
CA GLY A 149 -2.24 18.65 11.21
C GLY A 149 -3.43 17.89 10.64
N PRO A 150 -4.56 17.83 11.37
CA PRO A 150 -5.69 17.03 10.93
C PRO A 150 -6.30 17.61 9.64
N PHE A 151 -6.68 16.71 8.72
CA PHE A 151 -7.26 17.13 7.46
C PHE A 151 -8.63 17.79 7.68
N PRO A 152 -8.89 18.99 7.13
CA PRO A 152 -10.23 19.55 7.14
C PRO A 152 -11.15 18.69 6.27
N MET A 153 -12.25 18.23 6.83
CA MET A 153 -13.24 17.47 6.07
C MET A 153 -13.69 18.26 4.83
N PRO A 154 -13.67 17.67 3.61
CA PRO A 154 -14.13 18.40 2.43
C PRO A 154 -15.60 18.80 2.55
N SER A 155 -15.89 20.02 2.14
CA SER A 155 -17.25 20.58 2.24
C SER A 155 -18.26 19.78 1.39
N GLY A 156 -19.47 19.60 1.93
CA GLY A 156 -20.58 18.95 1.23
C GLY A 156 -20.68 17.43 1.39
N LEU A 157 -19.73 16.80 2.09
CA LEU A 157 -19.75 15.36 2.34
C LEU A 157 -20.67 14.99 3.51
N ARG A 158 -21.40 13.88 3.37
CA ARG A 158 -22.27 13.35 4.43
C ARG A 158 -21.55 12.28 5.24
N GLY A 159 -21.11 12.65 6.44
CA GLY A 159 -20.58 11.72 7.43
C GLY A 159 -21.68 11.11 8.31
N ARG A 160 -21.58 9.81 8.58
CA ARG A 160 -22.23 9.18 9.74
C ARG A 160 -21.24 9.15 10.89
N PHE A 161 -21.70 9.58 12.05
CA PHE A 161 -20.87 9.68 13.25
C PHE A 161 -21.16 8.55 14.23
N GLY A 162 -20.10 8.07 14.87
CA GLY A 162 -20.15 7.06 15.91
C GLY A 162 -19.18 7.39 17.04
N GLN A 163 -19.10 6.49 18.02
CA GLN A 163 -18.13 6.56 19.10
C GLN A 163 -17.25 5.32 19.06
N LEU A 164 -15.93 5.54 19.17
CA LEU A 164 -14.94 4.48 19.30
C LEU A 164 -14.76 4.13 20.76
N GLU A 165 -14.98 2.85 21.06
CA GLU A 165 -14.75 2.30 22.38
C GLU A 165 -13.31 1.82 22.52
N ALA A 166 -12.57 2.34 23.51
CA ALA A 166 -11.19 1.95 23.76
C ALA A 166 -11.00 0.46 24.07
N SER A 167 -12.03 -0.20 24.60
CA SER A 167 -12.02 -1.66 24.80
C SER A 167 -11.95 -2.43 23.49
N ARG A 168 -12.34 -1.82 22.37
CA ARG A 168 -12.42 -2.47 21.06
C ARG A 168 -11.25 -2.10 20.15
N VAL A 169 -10.88 -0.81 20.12
CA VAL A 169 -9.87 -0.28 19.19
C VAL A 169 -8.60 0.20 19.89
N GLY A 170 -8.52 0.15 21.22
CA GLY A 170 -7.35 0.63 21.97
C GLY A 170 -7.29 2.14 22.20
N PHE A 171 -8.21 2.92 21.62
CA PHE A 171 -8.31 4.37 21.82
C PHE A 171 -9.78 4.83 21.88
N LYS A 172 -10.02 6.03 22.42
CA LYS A 172 -11.34 6.67 22.44
C LYS A 172 -11.37 7.81 21.43
N GLY A 173 -12.52 8.00 20.79
CA GLY A 173 -12.71 9.15 19.90
C GLY A 173 -14.02 9.10 19.14
N ARG A 174 -14.37 10.23 18.52
CA ARG A 174 -15.48 10.30 17.58
C ARG A 174 -15.08 9.57 16.31
N GLN A 175 -15.93 8.70 15.81
CA GLN A 175 -15.77 8.05 14.51
C GLN A 175 -16.54 8.84 13.46
N VAL A 176 -15.99 8.94 12.26
CA VAL A 176 -16.73 9.35 11.06
C VAL A 176 -16.52 8.35 9.93
N VAL A 177 -17.61 7.98 9.26
CA VAL A 177 -17.63 7.15 8.05
C VAL A 177 -18.54 7.81 7.01
N PHE A 178 -18.18 7.70 5.74
CA PHE A 178 -18.82 8.30 4.57
C PHE A 178 -19.46 7.18 3.72
N PRO A 179 -20.63 6.67 4.13
CA PRO A 179 -21.21 5.46 3.55
C PRO A 179 -21.57 5.59 2.06
N ASP A 180 -21.64 6.82 1.53
CA ASP A 180 -22.00 7.10 0.14
C ASP A 180 -20.78 7.07 -0.80
N GLU A 181 -19.55 6.90 -0.27
CA GLU A 181 -18.31 7.13 -1.01
C GLU A 181 -17.52 5.87 -1.35
N ALA A 182 -17.43 4.88 -0.44
CA ALA A 182 -16.71 3.63 -0.69
C ALA A 182 -17.24 2.49 0.20
N PRO A 183 -17.23 1.24 -0.29
CA PRO A 183 -17.47 0.09 0.57
C PRO A 183 -16.43 0.05 1.69
N LEU A 184 -16.88 -0.27 2.90
CA LEU A 184 -16.01 -0.45 4.06
C LEU A 184 -15.83 -1.94 4.30
N ALA A 185 -14.59 -2.41 4.21
CA ALA A 185 -14.23 -3.73 4.69
C ALA A 185 -13.94 -3.67 6.20
N LEU A 186 -14.13 -4.78 6.91
CA LEU A 186 -13.74 -4.86 8.33
C LEU A 186 -12.25 -4.59 8.52
N GLU A 187 -11.44 -4.97 7.53
CA GLU A 187 -9.99 -4.78 7.50
C GLU A 187 -9.56 -3.32 7.56
N ASP A 188 -10.34 -2.41 6.96
CA ASP A 188 -10.03 -0.98 6.86
C ASP A 188 -9.88 -0.32 8.24
N PHE A 189 -10.52 -0.89 9.25
CA PHE A 189 -10.48 -0.39 10.63
C PHE A 189 -9.17 -0.70 11.36
N ARG A 190 -8.16 -1.27 10.69
CA ARG A 190 -6.80 -1.41 11.24
C ARG A 190 -5.91 -0.20 10.99
N ARG A 191 -6.36 0.80 10.20
CA ARG A 191 -5.61 2.03 9.95
C ARG A 191 -6.54 3.23 10.02
N TRP A 192 -6.24 4.19 10.89
CA TRP A 192 -7.07 5.35 11.14
C TRP A 192 -6.31 6.63 10.89
N VAL A 193 -6.98 7.59 10.26
CA VAL A 193 -6.50 8.97 10.15
C VAL A 193 -7.38 9.90 10.96
N ARG A 194 -6.74 10.86 11.63
CA ARG A 194 -7.42 11.93 12.36
C ARG A 194 -7.82 13.08 11.42
N LEU A 195 -9.05 13.54 11.56
CA LEU A 195 -9.66 14.62 10.79
C LEU A 195 -10.13 15.74 11.73
N THR A 196 -10.19 16.97 11.19
CA THR A 196 -10.92 18.09 11.81
C THR A 196 -12.23 18.31 11.07
N LEU A 197 -13.32 18.32 11.82
CA LEU A 197 -14.68 18.56 11.34
C LEU A 197 -15.00 20.05 11.27
N ASP A 198 -16.14 20.39 10.63
CA ASP A 198 -16.63 21.78 10.48
C ASP A 198 -16.89 22.49 11.83
N ASP A 199 -17.19 21.72 12.87
CA ASP A 199 -17.40 22.21 14.25
C ASP A 199 -16.08 22.34 15.05
N HIS A 200 -14.93 22.16 14.37
CA HIS A 200 -13.59 22.08 14.95
C HIS A 200 -13.37 20.89 15.90
N GLU A 201 -14.29 19.93 15.96
CA GLU A 201 -14.05 18.69 16.69
C GLU A 201 -13.15 17.74 15.90
N GLU A 202 -12.44 16.88 16.62
CA GLU A 202 -11.62 15.82 16.03
C GLU A 202 -12.45 14.55 15.84
N ALA A 203 -12.25 13.89 14.70
CA ALA A 203 -12.81 12.57 14.43
C ALA A 203 -11.80 11.66 13.75
N TRP A 204 -12.06 10.35 13.81
CA TRP A 204 -11.25 9.31 13.20
C TRP A 204 -12.01 8.64 12.08
N THR A 205 -11.34 8.38 10.97
CA THR A 205 -11.88 7.60 9.85
C THR A 205 -10.86 6.58 9.36
N PRO A 206 -11.28 5.44 8.79
CA PRO A 206 -10.37 4.51 8.16
C PRO A 206 -9.54 5.17 7.04
N CYS A 207 -8.23 4.92 6.99
CA CYS A 207 -7.32 5.53 6.01
C CYS A 207 -7.74 5.27 4.56
N ARG A 208 -8.11 4.02 4.25
CA ARG A 208 -8.59 3.63 2.91
C ARG A 208 -9.85 4.40 2.51
N HIS A 209 -10.77 4.55 3.45
CA HIS A 209 -12.01 5.25 3.24
C HIS A 209 -11.79 6.75 3.00
N PHE A 210 -10.89 7.36 3.76
CA PHE A 210 -10.43 8.74 3.51
C PHE A 210 -9.78 8.89 2.12
N ALA A 211 -8.89 7.96 1.75
CA ALA A 211 -8.19 8.01 0.47
C ALA A 211 -9.15 7.87 -0.73
N ALA A 212 -10.13 6.95 -0.66
CA ALA A 212 -11.13 6.77 -1.72
C ALA A 212 -11.95 8.06 -1.94
N LEU A 213 -12.34 8.71 -0.84
CA LEU A 213 -13.06 9.97 -0.86
C LEU A 213 -12.23 11.11 -1.47
N MET A 214 -10.96 11.23 -1.06
CA MET A 214 -10.02 12.20 -1.64
C MET A 214 -9.83 11.97 -3.14
N ARG A 215 -9.66 10.71 -3.56
CA ARG A 215 -9.50 10.36 -4.98
C ARG A 215 -10.74 10.72 -5.80
N ARG A 216 -11.94 10.39 -5.30
CA ARG A 216 -13.19 10.72 -5.99
C ARG A 216 -13.36 12.22 -6.15
N LYS A 217 -13.11 12.98 -5.07
CA LYS A 217 -13.18 14.44 -5.10
C LYS A 217 -12.16 15.05 -6.07
N ALA A 218 -10.90 14.62 -6.00
CA ALA A 218 -9.84 15.07 -6.91
C ALA A 218 -10.20 14.79 -8.38
N SER A 219 -10.80 13.63 -8.66
CA SER A 219 -11.25 13.26 -10.00
C SER A 219 -12.43 14.09 -10.48
N PHE A 220 -13.40 14.38 -9.60
CA PHE A 220 -14.60 15.16 -9.93
C PHE A 220 -14.28 16.65 -10.13
N ASP A 221 -13.46 17.21 -9.25
CA ASP A 221 -13.08 18.63 -9.29
C ASP A 221 -11.94 18.90 -10.29
N HIS A 222 -11.30 17.84 -10.83
CA HIS A 222 -10.06 17.90 -11.61
C HIS A 222 -8.99 18.76 -10.92
N ASP A 223 -8.76 18.48 -9.63
CA ASP A 223 -7.92 19.31 -8.76
C ASP A 223 -6.53 18.67 -8.52
N PRO A 224 -5.46 19.14 -9.19
CA PRO A 224 -4.08 18.69 -8.98
C PRO A 224 -3.60 18.79 -7.53
N GLN A 225 -4.12 19.75 -6.76
CA GLN A 225 -3.71 19.96 -5.38
C GLN A 225 -4.27 18.82 -4.51
N LEU A 226 -5.53 18.45 -4.69
CA LEU A 226 -6.12 17.30 -4.00
C LEU A 226 -5.45 15.98 -4.39
N GLU A 227 -5.01 15.82 -5.64
CA GLU A 227 -4.21 14.65 -6.04
C GLU A 227 -2.86 14.60 -5.32
N THR A 228 -2.21 15.75 -5.16
CA THR A 228 -0.95 15.86 -4.43
C THR A 228 -1.13 15.52 -2.96
N GLU A 229 -2.20 16.01 -2.33
CA GLU A 229 -2.57 15.70 -0.95
C GLU A 229 -2.93 14.23 -0.76
N LEU A 230 -3.66 13.63 -1.71
CA LEU A 230 -3.95 12.20 -1.73
C LEU A 230 -2.66 11.37 -1.77
N ILE A 231 -1.73 11.68 -2.68
CA ILE A 231 -0.46 10.94 -2.79
C ILE A 231 0.33 11.06 -1.48
N ALA A 232 0.41 12.27 -0.90
CA ALA A 232 1.07 12.48 0.37
C ALA A 232 0.42 11.64 1.48
N ALA A 233 -0.91 11.65 1.58
CA ALA A 233 -1.65 10.86 2.56
C ALA A 233 -1.40 9.36 2.39
N LEU A 234 -1.48 8.83 1.17
CA LEU A 234 -1.21 7.41 0.88
C LEU A 234 0.23 7.00 1.27
N ILE A 235 1.22 7.87 1.05
CA ILE A 235 2.61 7.62 1.48
C ILE A 235 2.72 7.59 3.01
N GLU A 236 2.07 8.52 3.72
CA GLU A 236 2.10 8.56 5.18
C GLU A 236 1.35 7.38 5.82
N PHE A 237 0.29 6.89 5.18
CA PHE A 237 -0.45 5.70 5.63
C PHE A 237 0.23 4.37 5.23
N GLU A 238 1.38 4.43 4.57
CA GLU A 238 2.08 3.26 4.02
C GLU A 238 1.20 2.43 3.08
N MET A 239 0.36 3.11 2.28
CA MET A 239 -0.47 2.55 1.21
C MET A 239 0.25 2.73 -0.13
N TYR A 240 1.47 2.18 -0.22
CA TYR A 240 2.37 2.46 -1.35
C TYR A 240 1.86 1.93 -2.68
N GLY A 241 1.21 0.77 -2.70
CA GLY A 241 0.63 0.23 -3.93
C GLY A 241 -0.41 1.14 -4.57
N ASP A 242 -1.28 1.71 -3.74
CA ASP A 242 -2.29 2.70 -4.14
C ASP A 242 -1.62 4.02 -4.57
N ALA A 243 -0.59 4.46 -3.86
CA ALA A 243 0.17 5.66 -4.23
C ALA A 243 0.86 5.49 -5.61
N GLU A 244 1.45 4.32 -5.86
CA GLU A 244 2.04 3.97 -7.15
C GLU A 244 0.99 3.96 -8.27
N ALA A 245 -0.21 3.43 -7.99
CA ALA A 245 -1.30 3.41 -8.96
C ALA A 245 -1.74 4.81 -9.36
N VAL A 246 -1.90 5.72 -8.39
CA VAL A 246 -2.23 7.13 -8.66
C VAL A 246 -1.14 7.78 -9.52
N CYS A 247 0.13 7.61 -9.16
CA CYS A 247 1.25 8.19 -9.92
C CYS A 247 1.37 7.58 -11.33
N GLY A 248 1.13 6.27 -11.47
CA GLY A 248 1.14 5.57 -12.75
C GLY A 248 0.12 6.10 -13.75
N ARG A 249 -1.04 6.60 -13.29
CA ARG A 249 -1.97 7.36 -14.14
C ARG A 249 -1.40 8.73 -14.51
N LEU A 250 -0.93 9.48 -13.51
CA LEU A 250 -0.46 10.86 -13.69
C LEU A 250 0.76 10.98 -14.61
N VAL A 251 1.59 9.95 -14.72
CA VAL A 251 2.77 9.99 -15.61
C VAL A 251 2.37 10.09 -17.09
N LEU A 252 1.17 9.63 -17.44
CA LEU A 252 0.62 9.68 -18.80
C LEU A 252 -0.03 11.04 -19.11
N GLU A 253 -0.23 11.88 -18.11
CA GLU A 253 -0.88 13.18 -18.27
C GLU A 253 0.14 14.26 -18.72
N PRO A 254 -0.18 15.06 -19.75
CA PRO A 254 0.73 16.10 -20.23
C PRO A 254 1.14 17.08 -19.13
N GLY A 255 2.45 17.27 -18.94
CA GLY A 255 3.00 18.18 -17.95
C GLY A 255 3.03 17.65 -16.51
N ARG A 256 2.54 16.42 -16.25
CA ARG A 256 2.52 15.81 -14.91
C ARG A 256 3.58 14.73 -14.72
N ALA A 257 4.26 14.31 -15.79
CA ALA A 257 5.25 13.23 -15.77
C ALA A 257 6.41 13.46 -14.79
N GLY A 258 7.10 14.60 -14.85
CA GLY A 258 8.20 14.92 -13.94
C GLY A 258 7.78 14.86 -12.46
N PHE A 259 6.68 15.56 -12.11
CA PHE A 259 6.09 15.50 -10.77
C PHE A 259 5.78 14.07 -10.33
N SER A 260 5.14 13.28 -11.21
CA SER A 260 4.76 11.89 -10.91
C SER A 260 5.98 11.00 -10.67
N LEU A 261 7.02 11.12 -11.49
CA LEU A 261 8.28 10.40 -11.29
C LEU A 261 8.95 10.81 -9.96
N GLY A 262 8.89 12.09 -9.61
CA GLY A 262 9.33 12.58 -8.30
C GLY A 262 8.60 11.93 -7.12
N GLN A 263 7.29 11.73 -7.24
CA GLN A 263 6.49 11.03 -6.23
C GLN A 263 6.75 9.51 -6.22
N LEU A 264 6.86 8.86 -7.39
CA LEU A 264 7.23 7.44 -7.49
C LEU A 264 8.57 7.16 -6.83
N ALA A 265 9.57 8.00 -7.08
CA ALA A 265 10.86 7.89 -6.40
C ALA A 265 10.73 8.01 -4.88
N ARG A 266 9.89 8.93 -4.38
CA ARG A 266 9.60 9.03 -2.94
C ARG A 266 8.94 7.77 -2.41
N ILE A 267 7.96 7.21 -3.14
CA ILE A 267 7.24 5.99 -2.76
C ILE A 267 8.21 4.82 -2.66
N TYR A 268 9.02 4.58 -3.70
CA TYR A 268 10.03 3.52 -3.72
C TYR A 268 11.06 3.65 -2.61
N ARG A 269 11.52 4.87 -2.32
CA ARG A 269 12.40 5.09 -1.16
C ARG A 269 11.73 4.71 0.15
N ARG A 270 10.49 5.18 0.38
CA ARG A 270 9.75 4.94 1.62
C ARG A 270 9.32 3.48 1.79
N SER A 271 9.10 2.75 0.70
CA SER A 271 8.83 1.31 0.73
C SER A 271 10.11 0.46 0.83
N GLY A 272 11.30 1.07 0.80
CA GLY A 272 12.58 0.36 0.87
C GLY A 272 12.99 -0.30 -0.45
N ARG A 273 12.36 0.05 -1.57
CA ARG A 273 12.68 -0.34 -2.95
C ARG A 273 13.72 0.63 -3.52
N LEU A 274 14.91 0.64 -2.92
CA LEU A 274 15.93 1.67 -3.17
C LEU A 274 16.50 1.61 -4.59
N ASP A 275 16.65 0.42 -5.17
CA ASP A 275 17.14 0.26 -6.54
C ASP A 275 16.18 0.90 -7.56
N GLU A 276 14.87 0.67 -7.41
CA GLU A 276 13.87 1.32 -8.27
C GLU A 276 13.78 2.83 -8.03
N CYS A 277 13.97 3.29 -6.79
CA CYS A 277 14.08 4.72 -6.47
C CYS A 277 15.22 5.38 -7.26
N LEU A 278 16.43 4.80 -7.20
CA LEU A 278 17.60 5.33 -7.92
C LEU A 278 17.35 5.33 -9.42
N ARG A 279 16.88 4.21 -9.97
CA ARG A 279 16.61 4.06 -11.40
C ARG A 279 15.62 5.10 -11.90
N ILE A 280 14.48 5.28 -11.22
CA ILE A 280 13.49 6.32 -11.60
C ILE A 280 14.10 7.72 -11.54
N CYS A 281 14.91 8.01 -10.53
CA CYS A 281 15.53 9.33 -10.44
C CYS A 281 16.51 9.56 -11.58
N GLU A 282 17.38 8.60 -11.88
CA GLU A 282 18.41 8.73 -12.91
C GLU A 282 17.80 8.83 -14.31
N GLU A 283 16.86 7.94 -14.65
CA GLU A 283 16.12 7.99 -15.92
C GLU A 283 15.28 9.26 -16.00
N GLY A 284 14.54 9.60 -14.93
CA GLY A 284 13.66 10.76 -14.91
C GLY A 284 14.42 12.08 -15.06
N LEU A 285 15.64 12.18 -14.54
CA LEU A 285 16.48 13.39 -14.68
C LEU A 285 17.00 13.61 -16.10
N LEU A 286 16.97 12.60 -16.97
CA LEU A 286 17.30 12.78 -18.39
C LEU A 286 16.24 13.65 -19.09
N ASP A 287 14.96 13.40 -18.78
CA ASP A 287 13.83 14.05 -19.44
C ASP A 287 13.27 15.24 -18.65
N TYR A 288 13.39 15.22 -17.32
CA TYR A 288 12.84 16.22 -16.39
C TYR A 288 13.91 16.76 -15.45
N PRO A 289 14.99 17.37 -15.96
CA PRO A 289 16.09 17.83 -15.12
C PRO A 289 15.74 19.05 -14.27
N ASP A 290 14.55 19.65 -14.46
CA ASP A 290 14.02 20.75 -13.64
C ASP A 290 13.04 20.27 -12.55
N GLU A 291 12.95 18.96 -12.30
CA GLU A 291 12.19 18.41 -11.18
C GLU A 291 13.06 18.24 -9.93
N ALA A 292 12.91 19.15 -8.96
CA ALA A 292 13.68 19.14 -7.71
C ALA A 292 13.45 17.86 -6.89
N ALA A 293 12.26 17.26 -6.95
CA ALA A 293 11.97 16.03 -6.22
C ALA A 293 12.87 14.86 -6.64
N LEU A 294 13.27 14.77 -7.91
CA LEU A 294 14.16 13.70 -8.40
C LEU A 294 15.55 13.81 -7.78
N TYR A 295 16.16 15.01 -7.74
CA TYR A 295 17.46 15.18 -7.08
C TYR A 295 17.39 14.89 -5.58
N ARG A 296 16.32 15.32 -4.91
CA ARG A 296 16.13 15.05 -3.48
C ARG A 296 16.04 13.55 -3.20
N ASN A 297 15.22 12.83 -3.95
CA ASN A 297 15.07 11.39 -3.76
C ASN A 297 16.31 10.60 -4.19
N LEU A 298 17.02 11.01 -5.25
CA LEU A 298 18.31 10.41 -5.64
C LEU A 298 19.34 10.54 -4.51
N THR A 299 19.47 11.75 -3.96
CA THR A 299 20.40 12.06 -2.85
C THR A 299 20.07 11.22 -1.62
N LEU A 300 18.80 11.20 -1.21
CA LEU A 300 18.36 10.46 -0.03
C LEU A 300 18.45 8.94 -0.24
N GLY A 301 18.07 8.43 -1.41
CA GLY A 301 18.17 7.01 -1.75
C GLY A 301 19.61 6.51 -1.73
N ARG A 302 20.55 7.26 -2.32
CA ARG A 302 21.98 6.91 -2.25
C ARG A 302 22.51 6.93 -0.82
N ALA A 303 22.09 7.90 -0.01
CA ALA A 303 22.47 7.97 1.40
C ALA A 303 21.93 6.78 2.21
N GLU A 304 20.70 6.33 1.94
CA GLU A 304 20.08 5.16 2.57
C GLU A 304 20.76 3.84 2.15
N LEU A 305 21.36 3.78 0.95
CA LEU A 305 22.24 2.69 0.49
C LEU A 305 23.69 2.82 0.99
N GLU A 306 23.97 3.77 1.87
CA GLU A 306 25.32 4.10 2.39
C GLU A 306 26.33 4.56 1.31
N ASP A 307 25.88 4.88 0.09
CA ASP A 307 26.66 5.55 -0.95
C ASP A 307 26.73 7.06 -0.68
N LEU A 308 27.48 7.42 0.36
CA LEU A 308 27.62 8.82 0.79
C LEU A 308 28.31 9.69 -0.26
N GLU A 309 29.21 9.14 -1.06
CA GLU A 309 29.90 9.91 -2.10
C GLU A 309 28.95 10.24 -3.25
N GLY A 310 28.22 9.24 -3.76
CA GLY A 310 27.20 9.47 -4.78
C GLY A 310 26.06 10.35 -4.29
N ALA A 311 25.67 10.25 -3.01
CA ALA A 311 24.69 11.18 -2.41
C ALA A 311 25.17 12.64 -2.47
N ARG A 312 26.45 12.90 -2.16
CA ARG A 312 27.04 14.25 -2.26
C ARG A 312 27.13 14.74 -3.70
N GLU A 313 27.46 13.86 -4.64
CA GLU A 313 27.50 14.19 -6.06
C GLU A 313 26.12 14.57 -6.59
N ALA A 314 25.10 13.74 -6.31
CA ALA A 314 23.71 14.02 -6.65
C ALA A 314 23.22 15.34 -6.04
N ALA A 315 23.56 15.61 -4.77
CA ALA A 315 23.22 16.85 -4.10
C ALA A 315 23.85 18.08 -4.76
N ARG A 316 25.14 18.01 -5.14
CA ARG A 316 25.81 19.10 -5.86
C ARG A 316 25.15 19.34 -7.22
N GLY A 317 24.90 18.30 -8.01
CA GLY A 317 24.22 18.42 -9.29
C GLY A 317 22.82 19.06 -9.15
N GLY A 318 22.07 18.69 -8.11
CA GLY A 318 20.78 19.32 -7.83
C GLY A 318 20.90 20.78 -7.37
N LEU A 319 21.93 21.14 -6.59
CA LEU A 319 22.15 22.52 -6.13
C LEU A 319 22.60 23.47 -7.24
N GLU A 320 23.16 22.97 -8.34
CA GLU A 320 23.42 23.79 -9.54
C GLU A 320 22.11 24.38 -10.10
N ARG A 321 21.00 23.65 -9.98
CA ARG A 321 19.67 24.07 -10.45
C ARG A 321 18.79 24.65 -9.36
N PHE A 322 18.86 24.08 -8.16
CA PHE A 322 18.03 24.44 -7.01
C PHE A 322 18.91 24.90 -5.84
N PRO A 323 19.61 26.05 -5.97
CA PRO A 323 20.63 26.45 -5.01
C PRO A 323 20.09 26.68 -3.60
N LEU A 324 18.79 26.86 -3.42
CA LEU A 324 18.12 27.08 -2.13
C LEU A 324 17.50 25.81 -1.52
N ASP A 325 17.59 24.65 -2.18
CA ASP A 325 16.95 23.43 -1.65
C ASP A 325 17.61 22.98 -0.34
N ALA A 326 16.83 23.05 0.75
CA ALA A 326 17.31 22.78 2.10
C ALA A 326 17.71 21.31 2.31
N THR A 327 17.08 20.38 1.59
CA THR A 327 17.40 18.95 1.68
C THR A 327 18.75 18.69 1.04
N LEU A 328 18.98 19.19 -0.17
CA LEU A 328 20.25 18.99 -0.88
C LEU A 328 21.43 19.65 -0.15
N ARG A 329 21.22 20.86 0.40
CA ARG A 329 22.24 21.57 1.20
C ARG A 329 22.73 20.81 2.44
N ARG A 330 21.97 19.86 2.97
CA ARG A 330 22.41 19.06 4.13
C ARG A 330 23.53 18.09 3.79
N PHE A 331 23.77 17.82 2.50
CA PHE A 331 24.76 16.86 2.03
C PHE A 331 26.05 17.52 1.53
N VAL A 332 26.10 18.84 1.37
CA VAL A 332 27.28 19.57 0.85
C VAL A 332 27.87 20.47 1.92
#